data_AF-A0A4U9CVT8-F1
#
_entry.id   AF-A0A4U9CVT8-F1
#
_cell.length_a   1.000
_cell.length_b   1.000
_cell.length_c   1.000
_cell.angle_alpha   90.00
_cell.angle_beta   90.00
_cell.angle_gamma   90.00
#
_symmetry.space_group_name_H-M   'P 1'
#
loop_
_entity.id
_entity.type
_entity.pdbx_description
1 polymer ?
#
loop_
_entity_poly.entity_id
_entity_poly.type
_entity_poly.pdbx_seq_one_letter_code
_entity_poly.pdbx_strand_id
1 'polypeptide(L)'
;MLGAVVADFACQHPELEISCVTNLSGFESLREDLDLAVIVSRGQMDDSDYIARHLLTIPCTIVAAPSLIQRYGTPSRIQQFEELPCITTVSALKGAPWQFVNKKGGFETIKVRGHYRVNSGEMAGRAAVSGVGLPFSLNKPASPILAMVG
;
A
#
# COMPACT_ATOMS: atom_id res chain seq x y z
N MET A 1 6.48 5.14 9.59
CA MET A 1 5.33 5.60 10.40
C MET A 1 5.44 5.10 11.83
N LEU A 2 5.62 3.79 12.07
CA LEU A 2 5.71 3.24 13.44
C LEU A 2 7.04 3.50 14.17
N GLY A 3 8.15 3.70 13.44
CA GLY A 3 9.48 3.82 14.06
C GLY A 3 9.58 4.90 15.14
N ALA A 4 8.97 6.08 14.94
CA ALA A 4 8.96 7.13 15.94
C ALA A 4 8.17 6.72 17.20
N VAL A 5 6.97 6.15 17.02
CA VAL A 5 6.11 5.72 18.13
C VAL A 5 6.75 4.59 18.94
N VAL A 6 7.40 3.63 18.28
CA VAL A 6 8.10 2.53 18.97
C VAL A 6 9.31 3.06 19.73
N ALA A 7 10.06 4.02 19.17
CA ALA A 7 11.17 4.65 19.87
C ALA A 7 10.70 5.45 21.10
N ASP A 8 9.63 6.24 20.95
CA ASP A 8 9.04 6.99 22.06
C ASP A 8 8.56 6.06 23.18
N PHE A 9 7.95 4.92 22.81
CA PHE A 9 7.53 3.90 23.77
C PHE A 9 8.73 3.26 24.51
N ALA A 10 9.82 2.96 23.80
CA ALA A 10 11.05 2.45 24.40
C ALA A 10 11.66 3.46 25.40
N CYS A 11 11.61 4.75 25.10
CA CYS A 11 12.06 5.80 26.02
C CYS A 11 11.17 5.92 27.27
N GLN A 12 9.87 5.66 27.16
CA GLN A 12 8.93 5.71 28.28
C GLN A 12 9.02 4.48 29.20
N HIS A 13 9.56 3.36 28.70
CA HIS A 13 9.63 2.06 29.38
C HIS A 13 11.04 1.46 29.30
N PRO A 14 12.04 2.04 29.98
CA PRO A 14 13.44 1.62 29.90
C PRO A 14 13.72 0.21 30.45
N GLU A 15 12.79 -0.37 31.21
CA GLU A 15 12.83 -1.73 31.73
C GLU A 15 12.52 -2.81 30.70
N LEU A 16 11.94 -2.44 29.55
CA LEU A 16 11.57 -3.38 28.48
C LEU A 16 12.73 -3.57 27.49
N GLU A 17 13.04 -4.82 27.17
CA GLU A 17 13.86 -5.15 26.01
C GLU A 17 12.96 -5.25 24.78
N ILE A 18 13.16 -4.37 23.80
CA ILE A 18 12.33 -4.31 22.59
C ILE A 18 13.15 -4.75 21.38
N SER A 19 12.83 -5.92 20.84
CA SER A 19 13.35 -6.40 19.54
C SER A 19 12.32 -6.15 18.45
N CYS A 20 12.74 -5.54 17.34
CA CYS A 20 11.86 -5.17 16.24
C CYS A 20 12.41 -5.70 14.91
N VAL A 21 11.57 -6.44 14.18
CA VAL A 21 11.86 -6.89 12.83
C VAL A 21 10.82 -6.34 11.85
N THR A 22 11.25 -5.97 10.66
CA THR A 22 10.34 -5.52 9.59
C THR A 22 10.45 -6.44 8.40
N ASN A 23 9.31 -6.89 7.87
CA ASN A 23 9.27 -7.71 6.66
C ASN A 23 8.20 -7.17 5.71
N LEU A 24 8.48 -7.24 4.41
CA LEU A 24 7.58 -6.84 3.34
C LEU A 24 6.97 -8.05 2.63
N SER A 25 7.33 -9.28 3.02
CA SER A 25 7.01 -10.53 2.34
C SER A 25 5.65 -11.13 2.74
N GLY A 26 4.95 -10.49 3.68
CA GLY A 26 3.61 -10.88 4.16
C GLY A 26 3.63 -11.57 5.53
N PHE A 27 2.45 -11.79 6.11
CA PHE A 27 2.29 -12.30 7.49
C PHE A 27 2.97 -13.65 7.73
N GLU A 28 2.91 -14.57 6.76
CA GLU A 28 3.51 -15.91 6.85
C GLU A 28 5.01 -15.88 7.13
N SER A 29 5.70 -14.81 6.72
CA SER A 29 7.14 -14.66 6.88
C SER A 29 7.58 -14.14 8.26
N LEU A 30 6.62 -13.94 9.17
CA LEU A 30 6.82 -13.38 10.51
C LEU A 30 6.45 -14.37 11.63
N ARG A 31 6.15 -15.63 11.29
CA ARG A 31 5.46 -16.56 12.19
C ARG A 31 6.28 -17.12 13.35
N GLU A 32 7.60 -17.02 13.31
CA GLU A 32 8.47 -17.56 14.36
C GLU A 32 8.88 -16.42 15.30
N ASP A 33 8.52 -16.56 16.58
CA ASP A 33 9.00 -15.76 17.73
C ASP A 33 8.52 -14.30 17.85
N LEU A 34 7.27 -13.97 17.48
CA LEU A 34 6.69 -12.63 17.70
C LEU A 34 5.58 -12.59 18.74
N ASP A 35 5.70 -11.65 19.69
CA ASP A 35 4.61 -11.31 20.63
C ASP A 35 3.53 -10.42 20.00
N LEU A 36 3.93 -9.54 19.08
CA LEU A 36 3.03 -8.59 18.41
C LEU A 36 3.44 -8.38 16.94
N ALA A 37 2.46 -8.45 16.04
CA ALA A 37 2.64 -8.12 14.64
C ALA A 37 1.71 -6.96 14.24
N VAL A 38 2.29 -5.88 13.69
CA VAL A 38 1.51 -4.79 13.07
C VAL A 38 1.54 -4.96 11.56
N ILE A 39 0.38 -5.25 10.98
CA ILE A 39 0.24 -5.63 9.58
C ILE A 39 -0.60 -4.60 8.85
N VAL A 40 -0.16 -4.23 7.64
CA VAL A 40 -0.97 -3.46 6.70
C VAL A 40 -1.51 -4.43 5.65
N SER A 41 -2.81 -4.70 5.70
CA SER A 41 -3.52 -5.47 4.68
C SER A 41 -4.35 -4.54 3.79
N ARG A 42 -4.71 -5.01 2.60
CA ARG A 42 -5.80 -4.42 1.81
C ARG A 42 -6.92 -5.43 1.73
N GLY A 43 -8.13 -4.98 2.05
CA GLY A 43 -9.30 -5.86 2.12
C GLY A 43 -9.36 -6.65 3.43
N GLN A 44 -10.16 -7.71 3.42
CA GLN A 44 -10.37 -8.57 4.58
C GLN A 44 -9.10 -9.37 4.88
N MET A 45 -8.77 -9.51 6.16
CA MET A 45 -7.68 -10.37 6.60
C MET A 45 -8.14 -11.83 6.54
N ASP A 46 -7.24 -12.72 6.11
CA ASP A 46 -7.48 -14.16 6.13
C ASP A 46 -7.75 -14.62 7.58
N ASP A 47 -8.63 -15.61 7.77
CA ASP A 47 -8.85 -16.22 9.08
C ASP A 47 -7.52 -16.79 9.61
N SER A 48 -7.25 -16.55 10.88
CA SER A 48 -6.01 -16.97 11.53
C SER A 48 -6.27 -17.34 12.99
N ASP A 49 -5.38 -18.13 13.58
CA ASP A 49 -5.44 -18.48 15.01
C ASP A 49 -5.05 -17.31 15.94
N TYR A 50 -4.77 -16.12 15.39
CA TYR A 50 -4.37 -14.94 16.13
C TYR A 50 -5.55 -14.01 16.43
N ILE A 51 -5.49 -13.34 17.58
CA ILE A 51 -6.44 -12.26 17.91
C ILE A 51 -6.07 -11.02 17.11
N ALA A 52 -6.88 -10.71 16.11
CA ALA A 52 -6.72 -9.52 15.30
C ALA A 52 -7.51 -8.34 15.87
N ARG A 53 -6.86 -7.19 16.04
CA ARG A 53 -7.52 -5.92 16.37
C ARG A 53 -7.30 -4.91 15.26
N HIS A 54 -8.40 -4.41 14.70
CA HIS A 54 -8.34 -3.27 13.77
C HIS A 54 -7.82 -2.03 14.51
N LEU A 55 -6.76 -1.42 13.97
CA LEU A 55 -6.17 -0.19 14.53
C LEU A 55 -6.71 1.04 13.82
N LEU A 56 -6.64 1.06 12.48
CA LEU A 56 -7.12 2.17 11.65
C LEU A 56 -7.25 1.72 10.19
N THR A 57 -7.98 2.52 9.41
CA THR A 57 -8.06 2.38 7.95
C THR A 57 -7.32 3.54 7.30
N ILE A 58 -6.36 3.24 6.42
CA ILE A 58 -5.59 4.26 5.69
C ILE A 58 -6.23 4.47 4.31
N PRO A 59 -6.67 5.70 3.97
CA PRO A 59 -7.18 5.98 2.64
C PRO A 59 -6.04 5.84 1.61
N CYS A 60 -6.32 5.13 0.52
CA CYS A 60 -5.41 5.03 -0.62
C CYS A 60 -5.88 5.98 -1.73
N THR A 61 -4.95 6.60 -2.42
CA THR A 61 -5.25 7.44 -3.60
C THR A 61 -4.33 7.02 -4.74
N ILE A 62 -4.84 7.05 -5.97
CA ILE A 62 -4.02 6.80 -7.15
C ILE A 62 -3.40 8.12 -7.55
N VAL A 63 -2.11 8.08 -7.86
CA VAL A 63 -1.38 9.29 -8.20
C VAL A 63 -0.72 9.11 -9.57
N ALA A 64 -0.67 10.18 -10.37
CA ALA A 64 -0.11 10.16 -11.72
C ALA A 64 0.89 11.30 -11.94
N ALA A 65 2.06 10.99 -12.52
CA ALA A 65 2.94 12.05 -12.99
C ALA A 65 2.27 12.83 -14.15
N PRO A 66 2.51 14.14 -14.27
CA PRO A 66 2.01 14.96 -15.37
C PRO A 66 2.36 14.39 -16.74
N SER A 67 3.54 13.78 -16.87
CA SER A 67 3.97 13.10 -18.09
C SER A 67 3.07 11.92 -18.48
N LEU A 68 2.58 11.16 -17.49
CA LEU A 68 1.62 10.07 -17.73
C LEU A 68 0.25 10.62 -18.13
N ILE A 69 -0.22 11.67 -17.46
CA ILE A 69 -1.48 12.32 -17.82
C ILE A 69 -1.42 12.95 -19.21
N GLN A 70 -0.29 13.54 -19.59
CA GLN A 70 -0.10 14.08 -20.93
C GLN A 70 -0.12 12.98 -22.00
N ARG A 71 0.41 11.79 -21.69
CA ARG A 71 0.51 10.67 -22.63
C ARG A 71 -0.78 9.86 -22.75
N TYR A 72 -1.50 9.67 -21.65
CA TYR A 72 -2.64 8.76 -21.56
C TYR A 72 -3.97 9.43 -21.21
N GLY A 73 -3.95 10.72 -20.88
CA GLY A 73 -5.10 11.45 -20.35
C GLY A 73 -5.37 11.12 -18.87
N THR A 74 -6.38 11.79 -18.32
CA THR A 74 -6.88 11.52 -16.96
C THR A 74 -7.97 10.44 -17.02
N PRO A 75 -7.82 9.30 -16.32
CA PRO A 75 -8.86 8.30 -16.21
C PRO A 75 -10.11 8.86 -15.52
N SER A 76 -11.29 8.59 -16.08
CA SER A 76 -12.60 8.97 -15.53
C SER A 76 -13.36 7.79 -14.91
N ARG A 77 -12.91 6.55 -15.13
CA ARG A 77 -13.48 5.32 -14.56
C ARG A 77 -12.40 4.31 -14.21
N ILE A 78 -12.65 3.48 -13.20
CA ILE A 78 -11.64 2.55 -12.68
C ILE A 78 -11.21 1.49 -13.71
N GLN A 79 -12.09 1.09 -14.64
CA GLN A 79 -11.78 0.07 -15.64
C GLN A 79 -10.67 0.51 -16.61
N GLN A 80 -10.41 1.81 -16.75
CA GLN A 80 -9.30 2.30 -17.57
C GLN A 80 -7.93 1.91 -17.01
N PHE A 81 -7.80 1.63 -15.71
CA PHE A 81 -6.54 1.20 -15.12
C PHE A 81 -6.07 -0.19 -15.60
N GLU A 82 -6.95 -0.99 -16.22
CA GLU A 82 -6.57 -2.27 -16.82
C GLU A 82 -5.62 -2.09 -18.01
N GLU A 83 -5.76 -0.97 -18.74
CA GLU A 83 -4.98 -0.65 -19.94
C GLU A 83 -3.79 0.27 -19.65
N LEU A 84 -3.77 0.91 -18.49
CA LEU A 84 -2.75 1.89 -18.11
C LEU A 84 -1.54 1.26 -17.42
N PRO A 85 -0.35 1.87 -17.55
CA PRO A 85 0.84 1.43 -16.84
C PRO A 85 0.63 1.61 -15.33
N CYS A 86 0.50 0.51 -14.59
CA CYS A 86 0.34 0.54 -13.13
C CYS A 86 1.60 0.01 -12.43
N ILE A 87 1.91 0.61 -11.28
CA ILE A 87 2.93 0.12 -10.34
C ILE A 87 2.23 -0.75 -9.32
N THR A 88 2.63 -2.01 -9.22
CA THR A 88 2.03 -2.97 -8.27
C THR A 88 3.04 -3.46 -7.25
N THR A 89 2.55 -4.14 -6.21
CA THR A 89 3.39 -4.64 -5.13
C THR A 89 3.67 -6.13 -5.31
N VAL A 90 4.93 -6.55 -5.19
CA VAL A 90 5.36 -7.94 -5.41
C VAL A 90 4.78 -8.89 -4.34
N SER A 91 4.77 -8.44 -3.08
CA SER A 91 4.54 -9.31 -1.91
C SER A 91 3.39 -8.88 -1.01
N ALA A 92 3.08 -7.59 -0.87
CA ALA A 92 2.05 -7.12 0.08
C ALA A 92 0.62 -7.60 -0.24
N LEU A 93 0.40 -8.20 -1.42
CA LEU A 93 -0.93 -8.60 -1.88
C LEU A 93 -0.96 -9.96 -2.60
N LYS A 94 0.13 -10.74 -2.65
CA LYS A 94 0.19 -11.97 -3.47
C LYS A 94 -0.19 -11.74 -4.96
N GLY A 95 0.03 -10.53 -5.49
CA GLY A 95 -0.44 -10.14 -6.83
C GLY A 95 -1.95 -9.92 -6.95
N ALA A 96 -2.66 -9.74 -5.82
CA ALA A 96 -4.09 -9.51 -5.81
C ALA A 96 -4.46 -8.26 -6.62
N PRO A 97 -5.60 -8.33 -7.33
CA PRO A 97 -6.13 -7.21 -8.10
C PRO A 97 -6.38 -5.97 -7.22
N TRP A 98 -6.42 -4.81 -7.88
CA TRP A 98 -6.74 -3.56 -7.20
C TRP A 98 -8.20 -3.57 -6.78
N GLN A 99 -8.46 -3.22 -5.51
CA GLN A 99 -9.81 -3.14 -4.96
C GLN A 99 -10.19 -1.68 -4.72
N PHE A 100 -11.39 -1.33 -5.16
CA PHE A 100 -12.01 -0.01 -5.01
C PHE A 100 -13.33 -0.17 -4.26
N VAL A 101 -13.68 0.82 -3.46
CA VAL A 101 -15.00 0.86 -2.83
C VAL A 101 -15.97 1.49 -3.81
N ASN A 102 -17.04 0.78 -4.16
CA ASN A 102 -18.08 1.30 -5.05
C ASN A 102 -19.05 2.22 -4.28
N LYS A 103 -19.90 2.94 -5.02
CA LYS A 103 -20.88 3.89 -4.45
C LYS A 103 -21.90 3.25 -3.49
N LYS A 104 -22.04 1.92 -3.52
CA LYS A 104 -22.95 1.16 -2.65
C LYS A 104 -22.22 0.57 -1.43
N GLY A 105 -20.94 0.89 -1.23
CA GLY A 105 -20.11 0.39 -0.14
C GLY A 105 -19.53 -1.02 -0.35
N GLY A 106 -19.75 -1.65 -1.51
CA GLY A 106 -19.14 -2.93 -1.87
C GLY A 106 -17.77 -2.76 -2.50
N PHE A 107 -17.01 -3.84 -2.65
CA PHE A 107 -15.73 -3.81 -3.37
C PHE A 107 -15.91 -4.12 -4.85
N GLU A 108 -15.30 -3.30 -5.71
CA GLU A 108 -15.06 -3.60 -7.12
C GLU A 108 -13.58 -3.89 -7.31
N THR A 109 -13.29 -4.97 -8.04
CA THR A 109 -11.94 -5.51 -8.17
C THR A 109 -11.51 -5.46 -9.63
N ILE A 110 -10.36 -4.85 -9.92
CA ILE A 110 -9.82 -4.72 -11.27
C ILE A 110 -8.40 -5.30 -11.36
N LYS A 111 -8.12 -5.99 -12.47
CA LYS A 111 -6.79 -6.56 -12.70
C LYS A 111 -5.96 -5.59 -13.54
N VAL A 112 -5.06 -4.86 -12.88
CA VAL A 112 -4.21 -3.88 -13.57
C VAL A 112 -2.97 -4.50 -14.22
N ARG A 113 -2.45 -3.82 -15.25
CA ARG A 113 -1.21 -4.20 -15.91
C ARG A 113 0.03 -3.71 -15.14
N GLY A 114 0.49 -4.54 -14.21
CA GLY A 114 1.71 -4.30 -13.40
C GLY A 114 3.00 -4.70 -14.11
N HIS A 115 3.56 -3.81 -14.95
CA HIS A 115 4.86 -4.03 -15.60
C HIS A 115 6.06 -3.59 -14.74
N TYR A 116 5.81 -2.80 -13.69
CA TYR A 116 6.79 -2.42 -12.67
C TYR A 116 6.27 -2.83 -11.29
N ARG A 117 6.98 -3.75 -10.62
CA ARG A 117 6.55 -4.34 -9.35
C ARG A 117 7.59 -4.14 -8.26
N VAL A 118 7.20 -3.53 -7.14
CA VAL A 118 8.11 -3.20 -6.04
C VAL A 118 7.44 -3.40 -4.69
N ASN A 119 8.19 -3.84 -3.68
CA ASN A 119 7.69 -4.00 -2.32
C ASN A 119 7.97 -2.79 -1.42
N SER A 120 8.68 -1.77 -1.93
CA SER A 120 9.00 -0.53 -1.22
C SER A 120 8.16 0.64 -1.71
N GLY A 121 7.54 1.37 -0.78
CA GLY A 121 6.83 2.61 -1.06
C GLY A 121 7.75 3.70 -1.62
N GLU A 122 9.02 3.73 -1.23
CA GLU A 122 10.01 4.68 -1.78
C GLU A 122 10.27 4.39 -3.27
N MET A 123 10.51 3.12 -3.62
CA MET A 123 10.71 2.73 -5.01
C MET A 123 9.47 3.01 -5.86
N ALA A 124 8.27 2.73 -5.31
CA ALA A 124 7.01 3.05 -5.97
C ALA A 124 6.85 4.55 -6.21
N GLY A 125 7.19 5.38 -5.21
CA GLY A 125 7.15 6.83 -5.31
C GLY A 125 8.11 7.37 -6.37
N ARG A 126 9.37 6.91 -6.39
CA ARG A 126 10.36 7.31 -7.40
C ARG A 126 9.91 6.91 -8.81
N ALA A 127 9.42 5.68 -8.99
CA ALA A 127 8.91 5.21 -10.27
C ALA A 127 7.70 6.03 -10.74
N ALA A 128 6.82 6.44 -9.82
CA ALA A 128 5.69 7.30 -10.13
C ALA A 128 6.12 8.68 -10.62
N VAL A 129 7.06 9.35 -9.91
CA VAL A 129 7.61 10.65 -10.33
C VAL A 129 8.26 10.56 -11.71
N SER A 130 8.99 9.47 -11.98
CA SER A 130 9.63 9.22 -13.28
C SER A 130 8.65 8.87 -14.40
N GLY A 131 7.35 8.79 -14.13
CA GLY A 131 6.34 8.45 -15.13
C GLY A 131 6.35 7.00 -15.59
N VAL A 132 6.88 6.08 -14.77
CA VAL A 132 6.90 4.64 -15.07
C VAL A 132 5.48 4.07 -15.02
N GLY A 133 4.68 4.49 -14.06
CA GLY A 133 3.29 4.07 -13.94
C GLY A 133 2.57 4.69 -12.75
N LEU A 134 1.31 4.31 -12.59
CA LEU A 134 0.39 4.75 -11.57
C LEU A 134 0.49 3.85 -10.33
N PRO A 135 0.95 4.31 -9.16
CA PRO A 135 0.88 3.54 -7.92
C PRO A 135 -0.41 3.83 -7.15
N PHE A 136 -0.75 2.92 -6.24
CA PHE A 136 -1.49 3.31 -5.04
C PHE A 136 -0.55 3.99 -4.05
N SER A 137 -0.93 5.17 -3.58
CA SER A 137 -0.22 5.90 -2.54
C SER A 137 -1.08 5.99 -1.28
N LEU A 138 -0.45 5.72 -0.12
CA LEU A 138 -1.07 5.88 1.19
C LEU A 138 -1.15 7.34 1.64
N ASN A 139 -0.49 8.26 0.92
CA ASN A 139 -0.45 9.69 1.20
C ASN A 139 -0.52 10.50 -0.11
N LYS A 140 -0.96 11.76 -0.04
CA LYS A 140 -0.75 12.70 -1.14
C LYS A 140 0.76 13.02 -1.26
N PRO A 141 1.39 12.76 -2.41
CA PRO A 141 2.80 13.07 -2.62
C PRO A 141 3.04 14.60 -2.59
N ALA A 142 4.20 15.01 -2.06
CA ALA A 142 4.58 16.43 -1.92
C ALA A 142 5.20 17.04 -3.20
N SER A 143 5.45 16.23 -4.22
CA SER A 143 6.07 16.62 -5.51
C SER A 143 5.09 16.32 -6.66
N PRO A 144 5.33 16.79 -7.91
CA PRO A 144 4.27 17.19 -8.84
C PRO A 144 3.55 15.98 -9.43
N ILE A 145 2.74 15.30 -8.63
CA ILE A 145 1.96 14.14 -9.02
C ILE A 145 0.52 14.49 -8.71
N LEU A 146 -0.35 14.32 -9.70
CA LEU A 146 -1.78 14.60 -9.57
C LEU A 146 -2.43 13.46 -8.80
N ALA A 147 -3.17 13.80 -7.75
CA ALA A 147 -4.02 12.85 -7.03
C ALA A 147 -5.32 12.65 -7.81
N MET A 148 -5.64 11.38 -8.11
CA MET A 148 -6.86 10.97 -8.80
C MET A 148 -7.76 10.22 -7.81
N VAL A 149 -9.04 10.54 -7.86
CA VAL A 149 -10.03 10.03 -6.90
C VAL A 149 -10.21 8.52 -7.08
N GLY A 150 -10.21 7.81 -5.94
CA GLY A 150 -10.73 6.44 -5.79
C GLY A 150 -12.12 6.48 -5.21
#